data_AF-A0A662VE32-F1
#
_entry.id   AF-A0A662VE32-F1
#
_cell.length_a   1.000
_cell.length_b   1.000
_cell.length_c   1.000
_cell.angle_alpha   90.00
_cell.angle_beta   90.00
_cell.angle_gamma   90.00
#
_symmetry.space_group_name_H-M   'P 1'
#
loop_
_entity.id
_entity.type
_entity.pdbx_description
1 polymer ?
#
loop_
_entity_poly.entity_id
_entity_poly.type
_entity_poly.pdbx_seq_one_letter_code
_entity_poly.pdbx_strand_id
1 'polypeptide(L)'
;MNKSLHKKLIEELKQLQDKTLVVPTLLFTVILTPLNPLGILTLTVTTITHIKRYHWLLIPLTLTYTTLIILNLHIQATLLILITVPILYIAAKRRPSKLIIGLLIAGAFSTYMLTQGIINIIEYVEAVRTWITKGRPWYTAIYLTLVMVVATHIAVRTPISQDTKIAKYIKENPGAPPTIYFTVLLLAAATVLALGREKLANKFAEIAYYNLALGVTLQLIPVISERKGSETPE
;
A
#
# COMPACT_ATOMS: atom_id res chain seq x y z
N MET A 1 -39.85 7.56 -18.34
CA MET A 1 -38.50 7.74 -17.74
C MET A 1 -37.49 7.95 -18.86
N ASN A 2 -36.83 9.12 -18.91
CA ASN A 2 -36.06 9.58 -20.06
C ASN A 2 -34.77 8.75 -20.26
N LYS A 3 -34.66 8.00 -21.37
CA LYS A 3 -33.50 7.16 -21.71
C LYS A 3 -32.18 7.95 -21.72
N SER A 4 -32.23 9.25 -22.05
CA SER A 4 -31.07 10.15 -22.00
C SER A 4 -30.59 10.38 -20.55
N LEU A 5 -31.52 10.59 -19.62
CA LEU A 5 -31.20 10.78 -18.20
C LEU A 5 -30.63 9.50 -17.59
N HIS A 6 -31.19 8.33 -17.94
CA HIS A 6 -30.70 7.04 -17.45
C HIS A 6 -29.30 6.71 -17.96
N LYS A 7 -29.02 7.00 -19.25
CA LYS A 7 -27.69 6.82 -19.83
C LYS A 7 -26.67 7.76 -19.20
N LYS A 8 -27.03 9.04 -18.99
CA LYS A 8 -26.17 10.03 -18.31
C LYS A 8 -25.88 9.63 -16.86
N LEU A 9 -26.88 9.14 -16.13
CA LEU A 9 -26.71 8.62 -14.78
C LEU A 9 -25.80 7.38 -14.75
N ILE A 10 -25.93 6.47 -15.72
CA ILE A 10 -25.07 5.29 -15.86
C ILE A 10 -23.63 5.68 -16.22
N GLU A 11 -23.44 6.70 -17.07
CA GLU A 11 -22.12 7.22 -17.44
C GLU A 11 -21.44 7.95 -16.26
N GLU A 12 -22.19 8.76 -15.49
CA GLU A 12 -21.73 9.41 -14.26
C GLU A 12 -21.43 8.38 -13.16
N LEU A 13 -22.28 7.35 -13.02
CA LEU A 13 -22.04 6.23 -12.10
C LEU A 13 -20.82 5.42 -12.54
N LYS A 14 -20.60 5.16 -13.82
CA LYS A 14 -19.38 4.53 -14.35
C LYS A 14 -18.14 5.38 -14.10
N GLN A 15 -18.21 6.70 -14.31
CA GLN A 15 -17.11 7.63 -14.00
C GLN A 15 -16.78 7.69 -12.50
N LEU A 16 -17.79 7.54 -11.63
CA LEU A 16 -17.62 7.40 -10.19
C LEU A 16 -17.07 6.01 -9.81
N GLN A 17 -17.38 4.97 -10.59
CA GLN A 17 -16.98 3.58 -10.36
C GLN A 17 -15.51 3.31 -10.71
N ASP A 18 -14.94 4.02 -11.70
CA ASP A 18 -13.56 3.83 -12.17
C ASP A 18 -12.51 4.64 -11.36
N LYS A 19 -12.94 5.54 -10.47
CA LYS A 19 -12.09 6.38 -9.59
C LYS A 19 -12.11 5.94 -8.12
N THR A 20 -12.15 4.64 -7.88
CA THR A 20 -12.36 4.07 -6.54
C THR A 20 -11.06 4.08 -5.72
N LEU A 21 -10.84 5.19 -4.99
CA LEU A 21 -9.84 5.30 -3.89
C LEU A 21 -9.96 4.18 -2.84
N VAL A 22 -11.07 3.43 -2.84
CA VAL A 22 -11.38 2.30 -1.96
C VAL A 22 -10.24 1.30 -1.80
N VAL A 23 -9.74 0.73 -2.91
CA VAL A 23 -8.72 -0.31 -2.82
C VAL A 23 -7.37 0.25 -2.36
N PRO A 24 -6.89 1.40 -2.89
CA PRO A 24 -5.69 2.06 -2.36
C PRO A 24 -5.79 2.43 -0.87
N THR A 25 -6.94 2.89 -0.40
CA THR A 25 -7.12 3.24 1.01
C THR A 25 -7.16 2.01 1.91
N LEU A 26 -7.79 0.91 1.47
CA LEU A 26 -7.76 -0.37 2.18
C LEU A 26 -6.34 -0.95 2.24
N LEU A 27 -5.60 -0.91 1.12
CA LEU A 27 -4.19 -1.28 1.06
C LEU A 27 -3.37 -0.51 2.10
N PHE A 28 -3.62 0.80 2.24
CA PHE A 28 -2.93 1.61 3.24
C PHE A 28 -3.21 1.14 4.65
N THR A 29 -4.48 0.92 4.94
CA THR A 29 -4.86 0.58 6.30
C THR A 29 -4.31 -0.78 6.68
N VAL A 30 -4.38 -1.74 5.75
CA VAL A 30 -3.79 -3.08 5.93
C VAL A 30 -2.30 -2.98 6.20
N ILE A 31 -1.55 -2.20 5.42
CA ILE A 31 -0.10 -2.09 5.66
C ILE A 31 0.20 -1.41 7.00
N LEU A 32 -0.63 -0.46 7.45
CA LEU A 32 -0.43 0.29 8.70
C LEU A 32 -1.01 -0.35 9.95
N THR A 33 -1.73 -1.48 9.84
CA THR A 33 -2.28 -2.20 11.01
C THR A 33 -1.24 -2.45 12.12
N PRO A 34 -0.02 -2.94 11.82
CA PRO A 34 1.01 -3.16 12.85
C PRO A 34 1.48 -1.86 13.54
N LEU A 35 1.12 -0.69 13.01
CA LEU A 35 1.52 0.62 13.51
C LEU A 35 0.40 1.34 14.24
N ASN A 36 -0.45 0.62 14.99
CA ASN A 36 -1.46 1.27 15.83
C ASN A 36 -0.82 2.36 16.72
N PRO A 37 -1.49 3.52 16.89
CA PRO A 37 -2.86 3.86 16.47
C PRO A 37 -3.00 4.35 15.01
N LEU A 38 -1.93 4.42 14.21
CA LEU A 38 -2.01 4.92 12.82
C LEU A 38 -2.95 4.09 11.95
N GLY A 39 -2.92 2.76 12.10
CA GLY A 39 -3.85 1.86 11.43
C GLY A 39 -5.31 2.21 11.70
N ILE A 40 -5.67 2.45 12.97
CA ILE A 40 -7.02 2.87 13.38
C ILE A 40 -7.41 4.19 12.72
N LEU A 41 -6.54 5.21 12.75
CA LEU A 41 -6.82 6.51 12.13
C LEU A 41 -7.12 6.38 10.65
N THR A 42 -6.31 5.60 9.93
CA THR A 42 -6.53 5.35 8.51
C THR A 42 -7.82 4.57 8.26
N LEU A 43 -8.13 3.57 9.09
CA LEU A 43 -9.38 2.83 8.98
C LEU A 43 -10.59 3.75 9.16
N THR A 44 -10.59 4.63 10.17
CA THR A 44 -11.67 5.60 10.39
C THR A 44 -11.88 6.48 9.15
N VAL A 45 -10.80 7.00 8.56
CA VAL A 45 -10.87 7.78 7.31
C VAL A 45 -11.43 6.95 6.16
N THR A 46 -11.04 5.68 6.04
CA THR A 46 -11.58 4.78 5.00
C THR A 46 -13.08 4.52 5.19
N THR A 47 -13.53 4.27 6.42
CA THR A 47 -14.94 4.07 6.76
C THR A 47 -15.76 5.30 6.42
N ILE A 48 -15.32 6.50 6.80
CA ILE A 48 -15.98 7.77 6.44
C ILE A 48 -16.09 7.92 4.92
N THR A 49 -15.03 7.54 4.20
CA THR A 49 -15.01 7.58 2.72
C THR A 49 -15.99 6.57 2.11
N HIS A 50 -16.12 5.37 2.69
CA HIS A 50 -17.09 4.37 2.26
C HIS A 50 -18.53 4.79 2.50
N ILE A 51 -18.81 5.42 3.66
CA ILE A 51 -20.12 6.00 3.98
C ILE A 51 -20.50 7.05 2.94
N LYS A 52 -19.62 8.03 2.68
CA LYS A 52 -19.87 9.10 1.69
C LYS A 52 -20.08 8.59 0.26
N ARG A 53 -19.55 7.41 -0.08
CA ARG A 53 -19.63 6.81 -1.42
C ARG A 53 -20.64 5.65 -1.52
N TYR A 54 -21.49 5.45 -0.51
CA TYR A 54 -22.53 4.41 -0.49
C TYR A 54 -22.02 2.98 -0.75
N HIS A 55 -20.79 2.66 -0.33
CA HIS A 55 -20.25 1.30 -0.43
C HIS A 55 -20.71 0.43 0.75
N TRP A 56 -22.02 0.17 0.82
CA TRP A 56 -22.71 -0.46 1.96
C TRP A 56 -22.12 -1.79 2.43
N LEU A 57 -21.52 -2.59 1.55
CA LEU A 57 -20.89 -3.87 1.89
C LEU A 57 -19.56 -3.72 2.66
N LEU A 58 -18.81 -2.63 2.44
CA LEU A 58 -17.48 -2.44 3.04
C LEU A 58 -17.53 -1.75 4.40
N ILE A 59 -18.60 -1.00 4.66
CA ILE A 59 -18.82 -0.28 5.92
C ILE A 59 -18.81 -1.23 7.13
N PRO A 60 -19.65 -2.30 7.19
CA PRO A 60 -19.64 -3.21 8.33
C PRO A 60 -18.30 -3.94 8.47
N LEU A 61 -17.62 -4.27 7.37
CA LEU A 61 -16.30 -4.90 7.41
C LEU A 61 -15.27 -4.01 8.11
N THR A 62 -15.20 -2.73 7.69
CA THR A 62 -14.29 -1.76 8.32
C THR A 62 -14.67 -1.48 9.78
N LEU A 63 -15.96 -1.36 10.11
CA LEU A 63 -16.41 -1.14 11.49
C LEU A 63 -16.06 -2.32 12.41
N THR A 64 -16.35 -3.55 11.98
CA THR A 64 -16.01 -4.77 12.73
C THR A 64 -14.49 -4.88 12.92
N TYR A 65 -13.70 -4.46 11.95
CA TYR A 65 -12.25 -4.45 12.07
C TYR A 65 -11.75 -3.41 13.08
N THR A 66 -12.27 -2.18 13.06
CA THR A 66 -11.93 -1.15 14.09
C THR A 66 -12.25 -1.66 15.49
N THR A 67 -13.43 -2.23 15.70
CA THR A 67 -13.86 -2.67 17.03
C THR A 67 -13.00 -3.83 17.53
N LEU A 68 -12.64 -4.76 16.66
CA LEU A 68 -11.78 -5.90 17.04
C LEU A 68 -10.34 -5.49 17.36
N ILE A 69 -9.78 -4.49 16.66
CA ILE A 69 -8.48 -3.90 17.04
C ILE A 69 -8.55 -3.29 18.44
N ILE A 70 -9.59 -2.49 18.71
CA ILE A 70 -9.78 -1.82 20.02
C ILE A 70 -9.94 -2.86 21.14
N LEU A 71 -10.64 -3.96 20.88
CA LEU A 71 -10.90 -5.02 21.83
C LEU A 71 -9.73 -6.02 21.98
N ASN A 72 -8.63 -5.83 21.25
CA ASN A 72 -7.44 -6.70 21.27
C ASN A 72 -7.76 -8.20 21.01
N LEU A 73 -8.82 -8.48 20.25
CA LEU A 73 -9.26 -9.84 19.95
C LEU A 73 -8.51 -10.37 18.72
N HIS A 74 -7.68 -11.40 18.92
CA HIS A 74 -7.00 -12.24 17.91
C HIS A 74 -6.82 -11.59 16.51
N ILE A 75 -6.00 -10.53 16.48
CA ILE A 75 -5.77 -9.60 15.35
C ILE A 75 -5.42 -10.33 14.02
N GLN A 76 -4.84 -11.52 14.11
CA GLN A 76 -4.42 -12.34 12.96
C GLN A 76 -5.60 -12.90 12.14
N ALA A 77 -6.70 -13.33 12.78
CA ALA A 77 -7.88 -13.86 12.08
C ALA A 77 -8.65 -12.76 11.35
N THR A 78 -8.64 -11.55 11.92
CA THR A 78 -9.33 -10.37 11.40
C THR A 78 -8.68 -9.80 10.16
N LEU A 79 -7.34 -9.81 10.11
CA LEU A 79 -6.60 -9.38 8.93
C LEU A 79 -6.86 -10.32 7.74
N LEU A 80 -6.99 -11.62 8.00
CA LEU A 80 -7.35 -12.62 7.00
C LEU A 80 -8.76 -12.38 6.43
N ILE A 81 -9.74 -12.01 7.27
CA ILE A 81 -11.10 -11.62 6.83
C ILE A 81 -11.07 -10.32 6.01
N LEU A 82 -10.29 -9.33 6.44
CA LEU A 82 -10.15 -8.03 5.75
C LEU A 82 -9.47 -8.17 4.38
N ILE A 83 -8.61 -9.17 4.19
CA ILE A 83 -7.98 -9.50 2.91
C ILE A 83 -8.95 -10.31 2.04
N THR A 84 -9.58 -11.35 2.58
CA THR A 84 -10.37 -12.33 1.80
C THR A 84 -11.69 -11.77 1.29
N VAL A 85 -12.39 -10.94 2.06
CA VAL A 85 -13.72 -10.40 1.68
C VAL A 85 -13.65 -9.43 0.49
N PRO A 86 -12.72 -8.45 0.44
CA PRO A 86 -12.54 -7.61 -0.74
C PRO A 86 -12.03 -8.39 -1.95
N ILE A 87 -11.18 -9.41 -1.75
CA ILE A 87 -10.72 -10.30 -2.83
C ILE A 87 -11.90 -11.04 -3.44
N LEU A 88 -12.77 -11.64 -2.62
CA LEU A 88 -13.98 -12.32 -3.09
C LEU A 88 -14.94 -11.35 -3.78
N TYR A 89 -15.13 -10.14 -3.24
CA TYR A 89 -15.96 -9.10 -3.85
C TYR A 89 -15.44 -8.66 -5.23
N ILE A 90 -14.12 -8.48 -5.38
CA ILE A 90 -13.51 -8.05 -6.65
C ILE A 90 -13.40 -9.24 -7.63
N ALA A 91 -13.09 -10.44 -7.15
CA ALA A 91 -13.09 -11.67 -7.94
C ALA A 91 -14.48 -11.97 -8.52
N ALA A 92 -15.55 -11.75 -7.74
CA ALA A 92 -16.93 -11.82 -8.22
C ALA A 92 -17.24 -10.81 -9.35
N LYS A 93 -16.47 -9.72 -9.44
CA LYS A 93 -16.62 -8.67 -10.47
C LYS A 93 -15.73 -8.88 -11.72
N ARG A 94 -15.01 -10.03 -11.81
CA ARG A 94 -14.27 -10.54 -12.99
C ARG A 94 -13.20 -9.61 -13.62
N ARG A 95 -12.51 -8.76 -12.85
CA ARG A 95 -11.23 -8.16 -13.30
C ARG A 95 -10.22 -8.10 -12.13
N PRO A 96 -9.19 -8.98 -12.11
CA PRO A 96 -8.15 -8.88 -11.10
C PRO A 96 -7.31 -7.62 -11.37
N SER A 97 -7.55 -6.57 -10.57
CA SER A 97 -6.73 -5.36 -10.65
C SER A 97 -5.38 -5.61 -9.97
N LYS A 98 -4.29 -5.03 -10.49
CA LYS A 98 -2.93 -5.08 -9.89
C LYS A 98 -2.91 -4.69 -8.40
N LEU A 99 -3.92 -3.96 -7.94
CA LEU A 99 -4.11 -3.55 -6.54
C LEU A 99 -4.52 -4.70 -5.62
N ILE A 100 -5.15 -5.76 -6.13
CA ILE A 100 -5.50 -6.96 -5.34
C ILE A 100 -4.25 -7.72 -4.93
N ILE A 101 -3.30 -7.87 -5.86
CA ILE A 101 -2.01 -8.49 -5.59
C ILE A 101 -1.26 -7.66 -4.53
N GLY A 102 -1.29 -6.34 -4.65
CA GLY A 102 -0.78 -5.44 -3.62
C GLY A 102 -1.42 -5.66 -2.26
N LEU A 103 -2.75 -5.83 -2.21
CA LEU A 103 -3.51 -6.07 -0.97
C LEU A 103 -3.14 -7.41 -0.32
N LEU A 104 -2.98 -8.46 -1.13
CA LEU A 104 -2.51 -9.77 -0.68
C LEU A 104 -1.10 -9.70 -0.08
N ILE A 105 -0.17 -9.04 -0.77
CA ILE A 105 1.21 -8.90 -0.31
C ILE A 105 1.25 -8.07 0.99
N ALA A 106 0.60 -6.91 1.00
CA ALA A 106 0.54 -6.04 2.17
C ALA A 106 -0.12 -6.76 3.36
N GLY A 107 -1.20 -7.50 3.09
CA GLY A 107 -1.90 -8.27 4.09
C GLY A 107 -1.09 -9.41 4.68
N ALA A 108 -0.43 -10.21 3.84
CA ALA A 108 0.46 -11.28 4.28
C ALA A 108 1.60 -10.72 5.14
N PHE A 109 2.20 -9.61 4.71
CA PHE A 109 3.31 -8.99 5.42
C PHE A 109 2.86 -8.37 6.75
N SER A 110 1.71 -7.69 6.80
CA SER A 110 1.15 -7.17 8.04
C SER A 110 0.79 -8.26 9.03
N THR A 111 0.21 -9.37 8.57
CA THR A 111 -0.03 -10.55 9.43
C THR A 111 1.27 -11.10 9.97
N TYR A 112 2.32 -11.18 9.14
CA TYR A 112 3.64 -11.62 9.59
C TYR A 112 4.22 -10.68 10.66
N MET A 113 4.14 -9.36 10.49
CA MET A 113 4.61 -8.41 11.51
C MET A 113 3.89 -8.61 12.85
N LEU A 114 2.58 -8.86 12.83
CA LEU A 114 1.80 -9.16 14.02
C LEU A 114 2.22 -10.49 14.67
N THR A 115 2.56 -11.52 13.89
CA THR A 115 3.06 -12.80 14.45
C THR A 115 4.45 -12.65 15.08
N GLN A 116 5.22 -11.66 14.66
CA GLN A 116 6.49 -11.27 15.30
C GLN A 116 6.30 -10.35 16.52
N GLY A 117 5.05 -10.10 16.97
CA GLY A 117 4.74 -9.29 18.14
C GLY A 117 4.72 -7.78 17.90
N ILE A 118 4.77 -7.33 16.65
CA ILE A 118 4.69 -5.89 16.32
C ILE A 118 3.23 -5.51 16.15
N ILE A 119 2.64 -4.97 17.21
CA ILE A 119 1.20 -4.67 17.30
C ILE A 119 0.90 -3.17 17.30
N ASN A 120 1.88 -2.33 17.66
CA ASN A 120 1.78 -0.89 17.66
C ASN A 120 3.11 -0.22 17.25
N ILE A 121 3.07 1.11 17.13
CA ILE A 121 4.21 1.91 16.71
C ILE A 121 5.41 1.81 17.65
N ILE A 122 5.20 1.56 18.95
CA ILE A 122 6.27 1.45 19.94
C ILE A 122 7.09 0.19 19.69
N GLU A 123 6.45 -0.99 19.53
CA GLU A 123 7.20 -2.22 19.23
C GLU A 123 7.86 -2.14 17.86
N TYR A 124 7.25 -1.44 16.89
CA TYR A 124 7.90 -1.21 15.60
C TYR A 124 9.15 -0.34 15.73
N VAL A 125 9.10 0.74 16.49
CA VAL A 125 10.27 1.61 16.76
C VAL A 125 11.37 0.82 17.48
N GLU A 126 11.01 -0.07 18.40
CA GLU A 126 11.96 -0.97 19.05
C GLU A 126 12.59 -1.97 18.07
N ALA A 127 11.80 -2.54 17.16
CA ALA A 127 12.29 -3.39 16.09
C ALA A 127 13.25 -2.63 15.14
N VAL A 128 12.96 -1.35 14.83
CA VAL A 128 13.86 -0.47 14.07
C VAL A 128 15.16 -0.21 14.83
N ARG A 129 15.09 0.14 16.12
CA ARG A 129 16.27 0.34 16.96
C ARG A 129 17.14 -0.92 17.03
N THR A 130 16.52 -2.08 17.18
CA THR A 130 17.20 -3.38 17.20
C THR A 130 17.82 -3.70 15.85
N TRP A 131 17.12 -3.42 14.75
CA TRP A 131 17.66 -3.62 13.40
C TRP A 131 18.84 -2.69 13.09
N ILE A 132 18.80 -1.44 13.53
CA ILE A 132 19.92 -0.50 13.38
C ILE A 132 21.14 -0.95 14.18
N THR A 133 20.93 -1.44 15.42
CA THR A 133 22.03 -1.76 16.34
C THR A 133 22.61 -3.17 16.14
N LYS A 134 21.74 -4.16 15.91
CA LYS A 134 22.09 -5.59 15.85
C LYS A 134 21.97 -6.18 14.43
N GLY A 135 21.45 -5.43 13.47
CA GLY A 135 21.21 -5.92 12.10
C GLY A 135 20.02 -6.86 11.94
N ARG A 136 19.27 -7.11 13.02
CA ARG A 136 18.07 -7.95 13.04
C ARG A 136 16.94 -7.22 13.77
N PRO A 137 15.68 -7.43 13.39
CA PRO A 137 15.22 -8.38 12.37
C PRO A 137 15.25 -7.81 10.94
N TRP A 138 15.44 -8.69 9.94
CA TRP A 138 15.57 -8.31 8.52
C TRP A 138 14.27 -7.74 7.94
N TYR A 139 13.11 -8.17 8.45
CA TYR A 139 11.80 -7.74 7.95
C TYR A 139 11.54 -6.25 8.17
N THR A 140 12.25 -5.59 9.09
CA THR A 140 12.03 -4.18 9.42
C THR A 140 12.34 -3.24 8.25
N ALA A 141 13.44 -3.49 7.54
CA ALA A 141 13.85 -2.70 6.38
C ALA A 141 12.87 -2.85 5.21
N ILE A 142 12.40 -4.08 4.99
CA ILE A 142 11.42 -4.40 3.95
C ILE A 142 10.08 -3.75 4.28
N TYR A 143 9.63 -3.82 5.53
CA TYR A 143 8.40 -3.17 5.96
C TYR A 143 8.45 -1.66 5.75
N LEU A 144 9.57 -1.03 6.13
CA LEU A 144 9.75 0.41 5.93
C LEU A 144 9.66 0.77 4.44
N THR A 145 10.29 -0.03 3.59
CA THR A 145 10.22 0.13 2.12
C THR A 145 8.78 0.01 1.62
N LEU A 146 8.04 -1.01 2.06
CA LEU A 146 6.64 -1.20 1.68
C LEU A 146 5.76 -0.02 2.11
N VAL A 147 5.90 0.44 3.36
CA VAL A 147 5.16 1.59 3.88
C VAL A 147 5.44 2.85 3.06
N MET A 148 6.71 3.14 2.74
CA MET A 148 7.08 4.31 1.90
C MET A 148 6.44 4.28 0.51
N VAL A 149 6.50 3.12 -0.15
CA VAL A 149 5.97 2.96 -1.52
C VAL A 149 4.45 3.05 -1.52
N VAL A 150 3.77 2.35 -0.60
CA VAL A 150 2.31 2.39 -0.47
C VAL A 150 1.85 3.80 -0.12
N ALA A 151 2.49 4.45 0.85
CA ALA A 151 2.18 5.83 1.25
C ALA A 151 2.26 6.80 0.06
N THR A 152 3.31 6.71 -0.76
CA THR A 152 3.43 7.55 -1.96
C THR A 152 2.31 7.29 -2.95
N HIS A 153 2.02 6.02 -3.22
CA HIS A 153 0.97 5.62 -4.14
C HIS A 153 -0.42 6.11 -3.74
N ILE A 154 -0.66 6.31 -2.44
CA ILE A 154 -1.90 6.89 -1.94
C ILE A 154 -1.82 8.40 -1.97
N ALA A 155 -0.70 8.98 -1.52
CA ALA A 155 -0.47 10.41 -1.52
C ALA A 155 -0.77 11.01 -2.89
N VAL A 156 -0.30 10.41 -3.99
CA VAL A 156 -0.55 10.88 -5.37
C VAL A 156 -2.00 10.70 -5.85
N ARG A 157 -2.78 9.86 -5.18
CA ARG A 157 -4.21 9.61 -5.48
C ARG A 157 -5.14 10.45 -4.60
N THR A 158 -4.61 11.18 -3.61
CA THR A 158 -5.42 12.11 -2.81
C THR A 158 -5.83 13.33 -3.65
N PRO A 159 -6.99 13.95 -3.35
CA PRO A 159 -7.45 15.13 -4.07
C PRO A 159 -6.46 16.30 -4.06
N ILE A 160 -5.63 16.38 -3.02
CA ILE A 160 -4.67 17.48 -2.81
C ILE A 160 -3.56 17.46 -3.86
N SER A 161 -3.10 16.27 -4.25
CA SER A 161 -1.93 16.13 -5.13
C SER A 161 -2.29 15.77 -6.57
N GLN A 162 -3.53 15.35 -6.83
CA GLN A 162 -3.92 14.70 -8.09
C GLN A 162 -3.68 15.54 -9.35
N ASP A 163 -3.71 16.86 -9.21
CA ASP A 163 -3.57 17.82 -10.32
C ASP A 163 -2.10 18.25 -10.55
N THR A 164 -1.18 17.79 -9.72
CA THR A 164 0.25 18.09 -9.86
C THR A 164 0.89 17.24 -10.96
N LYS A 165 1.84 17.83 -11.69
CA LYS A 165 2.66 17.11 -12.70
C LYS A 165 3.35 15.87 -12.10
N ILE A 166 3.81 15.99 -10.85
CA ILE A 166 4.48 14.91 -10.11
C ILE A 166 3.52 13.74 -9.87
N ALA A 167 2.29 14.01 -9.41
CA ALA A 167 1.31 12.96 -9.18
C ALA A 167 0.90 12.26 -10.48
N LYS A 168 0.77 12.99 -11.59
CA LYS A 168 0.50 12.41 -12.91
C LYS A 168 1.65 11.49 -13.35
N TYR A 169 2.89 11.96 -13.26
CA TYR A 169 4.08 11.17 -13.59
C TYR A 169 4.19 9.87 -12.79
N ILE A 170 3.96 9.93 -11.47
CA ILE A 170 4.02 8.74 -10.60
C ILE A 170 2.88 7.75 -10.90
N LYS A 171 1.70 8.24 -11.29
CA LYS A 171 0.58 7.36 -11.70
C LYS A 171 0.89 6.61 -12.99
N GLU A 172 1.56 7.27 -13.93
CA GLU A 172 1.98 6.69 -15.20
C GLU A 172 3.19 5.75 -15.02
N ASN A 173 4.05 6.04 -14.04
CA ASN A 173 5.29 5.30 -13.79
C ASN A 173 5.32 4.73 -12.36
N PRO A 174 4.67 3.58 -12.10
CA PRO A 174 4.55 3.04 -10.75
C PRO A 174 5.89 2.66 -10.11
N GLY A 175 6.92 2.37 -10.90
CA GLY A 175 8.28 2.12 -10.40
C GLY A 175 9.15 3.37 -10.24
N ALA A 176 8.63 4.57 -10.51
CA ALA A 176 9.38 5.81 -10.29
C ALA A 176 9.61 6.12 -8.80
N PRO A 177 8.61 6.04 -7.90
CA PRO A 177 8.82 6.36 -6.48
C PRO A 177 9.93 5.54 -5.80
N PRO A 178 9.97 4.19 -5.93
CA PRO A 178 11.04 3.40 -5.34
C PRO A 178 12.42 3.77 -5.91
N THR A 179 12.51 4.10 -7.20
CA THR A 179 13.77 4.52 -7.83
C THR A 179 14.26 5.87 -7.28
N ILE A 180 13.35 6.81 -7.03
CA ILE A 180 13.66 8.09 -6.39
C ILE A 180 14.15 7.85 -4.96
N TYR A 181 13.46 6.99 -4.19
CA TYR A 181 13.88 6.63 -2.85
C TYR A 181 15.25 5.97 -2.80
N PHE A 182 15.53 5.04 -3.71
CA PHE A 182 16.86 4.46 -3.87
C PHE A 182 17.93 5.54 -4.03
N THR A 183 17.72 6.49 -4.94
CA THR A 183 18.68 7.56 -5.22
C THR A 183 18.91 8.43 -3.98
N VAL A 184 17.84 8.87 -3.31
CA VAL A 184 17.92 9.71 -2.10
C VAL A 184 18.61 8.97 -0.96
N LEU A 185 18.27 7.69 -0.75
CA LEU A 185 18.84 6.87 0.32
C LEU A 185 20.32 6.55 0.07
N LEU A 186 20.74 6.37 -1.18
CA LEU A 186 22.17 6.21 -1.51
C LEU A 186 22.97 7.49 -1.22
N LEU A 187 22.44 8.66 -1.58
CA LEU A 187 23.09 9.93 -1.24
C LEU A 187 23.18 10.12 0.28
N ALA A 188 22.12 9.74 1.01
CA ALA A 188 22.14 9.72 2.47
C ALA A 188 23.18 8.74 3.01
N ALA A 189 23.27 7.52 2.48
CA ALA A 189 24.27 6.53 2.86
C ALA A 189 25.69 7.05 2.65
N ALA A 190 25.98 7.65 1.49
CA ALA A 190 27.28 8.23 1.18
C ALA A 190 27.64 9.38 2.13
N THR A 191 26.68 10.27 2.42
CA THR A 191 26.87 11.38 3.37
C THR A 191 27.16 10.86 4.78
N VAL A 192 26.40 9.88 5.24
CA VAL A 192 26.58 9.26 6.57
C VAL A 192 27.91 8.51 6.66
N LEU A 193 28.34 7.87 5.57
CA LEU A 193 29.64 7.19 5.48
C LEU A 193 30.78 8.21 5.56
N ALA A 194 30.68 9.34 4.86
CA ALA A 194 31.65 10.43 4.93
C ALA A 194 31.79 11.03 6.34
N LEU A 195 30.73 10.95 7.16
CA LEU A 195 30.75 11.33 8.59
C LEU A 195 31.31 10.23 9.51
N GLY A 196 31.86 9.14 8.97
CA GLY A 196 32.45 8.03 9.73
C GLY A 196 31.42 7.10 10.38
N ARG A 197 30.14 7.19 10.03
CA ARG A 197 29.06 6.40 10.64
C ARG A 197 28.69 5.17 9.81
N GLU A 198 29.66 4.27 9.62
CA GLU A 198 29.54 3.08 8.74
C GLU A 198 28.29 2.23 9.01
N LYS A 199 27.99 1.95 10.30
CA LYS A 199 26.81 1.15 10.68
C LYS A 199 25.51 1.75 10.16
N LEU A 200 25.35 3.06 10.27
CA LEU A 200 24.14 3.76 9.83
C LEU A 200 24.12 3.87 8.29
N ALA A 201 25.27 4.11 7.66
CA ALA A 201 25.41 4.15 6.20
C ALA A 201 24.96 2.82 5.56
N ASN A 202 25.39 1.69 6.14
CA ASN A 202 24.99 0.36 5.68
C ASN A 202 23.47 0.16 5.78
N LYS A 203 22.81 0.72 6.80
CA LYS A 203 21.35 0.63 6.96
C LYS A 203 20.59 1.45 5.92
N PHE A 204 21.09 2.64 5.57
CA PHE A 204 20.56 3.41 4.45
C PHE A 204 20.73 2.68 3.12
N ALA A 205 21.90 2.09 2.89
CA ALA A 205 22.18 1.30 1.69
C ALA A 205 21.30 0.05 1.58
N GLU A 206 21.02 -0.62 2.71
CA GLU A 206 20.11 -1.78 2.77
C GLU A 206 18.68 -1.40 2.34
N ILE A 207 18.13 -0.28 2.85
CA ILE A 207 16.80 0.20 2.43
C ILE A 207 16.84 0.66 0.96
N ALA A 208 17.92 1.30 0.53
CA ALA A 208 18.10 1.71 -0.86
C ALA A 208 18.04 0.50 -1.80
N TYR A 209 18.75 -0.58 -1.46
CA TYR A 209 18.76 -1.82 -2.22
C TYR A 209 17.36 -2.40 -2.42
N TYR A 210 16.54 -2.46 -1.35
CA TYR A 210 15.16 -2.94 -1.48
C TYR A 210 14.30 -2.03 -2.36
N ASN A 211 14.48 -0.71 -2.25
CA ASN A 211 13.77 0.24 -3.10
C ASN A 211 14.15 0.11 -4.59
N LEU A 212 15.42 -0.13 -4.91
CA LEU A 212 15.88 -0.37 -6.28
C LEU A 212 15.25 -1.64 -6.85
N ALA A 213 15.36 -2.76 -6.12
CA ALA A 213 14.82 -4.04 -6.56
C ALA A 213 13.31 -3.93 -6.84
N LEU A 214 12.58 -3.25 -5.95
CA LEU A 214 11.14 -3.01 -6.11
C LEU A 214 10.85 -2.10 -7.30
N GLY A 215 11.59 -1.00 -7.46
CA GLY A 215 11.44 -0.05 -8.57
C GLY A 215 11.63 -0.70 -9.94
N VAL A 216 12.73 -1.44 -10.10
CA VAL A 216 13.05 -2.19 -11.34
C VAL A 216 11.99 -3.25 -11.63
N THR A 217 11.56 -4.00 -10.60
CA THR A 217 10.48 -5.00 -10.76
C THR A 217 9.18 -4.36 -11.24
N LEU A 218 8.77 -3.22 -10.65
CA LEU A 218 7.55 -2.52 -11.06
C LEU A 218 7.64 -1.94 -12.49
N GLN A 219 8.83 -1.52 -12.94
CA GLN A 219 9.06 -1.04 -14.31
C GLN A 219 9.07 -2.17 -15.34
N LEU A 220 9.54 -3.37 -14.97
CA LEU A 220 9.61 -4.53 -15.88
C LEU A 220 8.23 -5.15 -16.19
N ILE A 221 7.30 -5.13 -15.22
CA ILE A 221 5.95 -5.72 -15.39
C ILE A 221 5.22 -5.24 -16.66
N PRO A 222 5.08 -3.92 -16.93
CA PRO A 222 4.43 -3.45 -18.15
C PRO A 222 5.18 -3.85 -19.42
N VAL A 223 6.52 -3.78 -19.44
CA VAL A 223 7.35 -4.13 -20.61
C VAL A 223 7.14 -5.59 -21.02
N ILE A 224 7.09 -6.50 -20.05
CA ILE A 224 6.85 -7.93 -20.30
C ILE A 224 5.40 -8.16 -20.76
N SER A 225 4.44 -7.39 -20.22
CA SER A 225 3.03 -7.49 -20.60
C SER A 225 2.76 -7.00 -22.02
N GLU A 226 3.47 -5.97 -22.50
CA GLU A 226 3.32 -5.42 -23.84
C GLU A 226 3.85 -6.39 -24.91
N ARG A 227 4.98 -7.06 -24.66
CA ARG A 227 5.53 -8.06 -25.60
C ARG A 227 4.63 -9.27 -25.82
N LYS A 228 3.89 -9.71 -24.79
CA LYS A 228 2.93 -10.81 -24.93
C LYS A 228 1.70 -10.47 -25.78
N GLY A 229 1.40 -9.18 -25.97
CA GLY A 229 0.30 -8.72 -26.81
C GLY A 229 0.65 -8.64 -28.30
N SER A 230 1.95 -8.62 -28.64
CA SER A 230 2.43 -8.55 -30.04
C SER A 230 2.78 -9.92 -30.64
N GLU A 231 2.65 -11.00 -29.89
CA GLU A 231 3.00 -12.37 -30.30
C GLU A 231 1.78 -13.27 -30.57
N THR A 232 0.60 -12.73 -30.89
CA THR A 232 -0.46 -13.50 -31.57
C THR A 232 -0.25 -13.39 -33.08
N PRO A 233 0.29 -14.42 -33.75
CA PRO A 233 0.27 -14.48 -35.21
C PRO A 233 -1.14 -14.84 -35.65
N GLU A 234 -1.64 -14.15 -36.67
CA GLU A 234 -2.79 -14.58 -37.48
C GLU A 234 -2.53 -15.93 -38.15
#